data_AF-A0A2E8XG68-F1
#
_entry.id   AF-A0A2E8XG68-F1
#
_cell.length_a   1.000
_cell.length_b   1.000
_cell.length_c   1.000
_cell.angle_alpha   90.00
_cell.angle_beta   90.00
_cell.angle_gamma   90.00
#
_symmetry.space_group_name_H-M   'P 1'
#
loop_
_entity.id
_entity.type
_entity.pdbx_description
1 polymer ?
#
loop_
_entity_poly.entity_id
_entity_poly.type
_entity_poly.pdbx_seq_one_letter_code
_entity_poly.pdbx_strand_id
1 'polypeptide(L)' 'GKGTADEKFTALNDAGVKTVRSLADIGNGLSEITGW' A
#
# COMPACT_ATOMS: atom_id res chain seq x y z
N GLY A 1 5.91 -19.98 -3.33
CA GLY A 1 6.30 -19.74 -4.74
C GLY A 1 5.24 -18.89 -5.38
N LYS A 2 5.64 -17.71 -5.90
CA LYS A 2 4.83 -16.68 -6.58
C LYS A 2 3.71 -16.05 -5.74
N GLY A 3 3.89 -14.77 -5.37
CA GLY A 3 2.90 -13.92 -4.73
C GLY A 3 3.08 -13.73 -3.22
N THR A 4 4.31 -13.70 -2.69
CA THR A 4 4.53 -13.31 -1.29
C THR A 4 3.98 -11.90 -1.04
N ALA A 5 3.69 -11.56 0.22
CA ALA A 5 3.22 -10.22 0.56
C ALA A 5 4.19 -9.15 0.04
N ASP A 6 5.50 -9.35 0.22
CA ASP A 6 6.51 -8.43 -0.27
C ASP A 6 6.52 -8.30 -1.79
N GLU A 7 6.39 -9.40 -2.54
CA GLU A 7 6.29 -9.33 -4.01
C GLU A 7 5.07 -8.51 -4.47
N LYS A 8 3.94 -8.61 -3.75
CA LYS A 8 2.75 -7.79 -4.03
C LYS A 8 2.96 -6.33 -3.69
N PHE A 9 3.56 -6.02 -2.54
CA PHE A 9 3.87 -4.65 -2.15
C PHE A 9 4.85 -3.98 -3.11
N THR A 10 5.88 -4.71 -3.55
CA THR A 10 6.82 -4.22 -4.57
C THR A 10 6.09 -3.89 -5.87
N ALA A 11 5.27 -4.81 -6.40
CA ALA A 11 4.53 -4.57 -7.63
C ALA A 11 3.56 -3.38 -7.53
N LEU A 12 2.91 -3.18 -6.37
CA LEU A 12 2.02 -2.03 -6.13
C LEU A 12 2.80 -0.71 -6.06
N ASN A 13 3.94 -0.70 -5.35
CA ASN A 13 4.80 0.50 -5.27
C ASN A 13 5.39 0.87 -6.64
N ASP A 14 5.82 -0.12 -7.43
CA ASP A 14 6.32 0.10 -8.79
C ASP A 14 5.25 0.68 -9.72
N ALA A 15 3.97 0.36 -9.48
CA ALA A 15 2.83 0.94 -10.17
C ALA A 15 2.40 2.32 -9.63
N GLY A 16 3.12 2.87 -8.64
CA GLY A 16 2.80 4.15 -8.01
C GLY A 16 1.63 4.10 -7.02
N VAL A 17 1.17 2.91 -6.63
CA VAL A 17 0.08 2.73 -5.67
C VAL A 17 0.63 2.96 -4.26
N LYS A 18 -0.01 3.86 -3.50
CA LYS A 18 0.27 3.99 -2.06
C LYS A 18 -0.13 2.70 -1.34
N THR A 19 0.77 2.16 -0.54
CA THR A 19 0.52 0.98 0.28
C THR A 19 0.76 1.27 1.76
N VAL A 20 0.12 0.51 2.64
CA VAL A 20 0.34 0.52 4.08
C VAL A 20 0.73 -0.87 4.56
N ARG A 21 1.65 -0.96 5.53
CA ARG A 21 2.13 -2.25 6.08
C ARG A 21 1.24 -2.76 7.22
N SER A 22 0.45 -1.89 7.83
CA SER A 22 -0.52 -2.22 8.88
C SER A 22 -1.92 -1.78 8.46
N LEU A 23 -2.91 -2.62 8.74
CA LEU A 23 -4.32 -2.27 8.55
C LEU A 23 -4.75 -1.10 9.45
N ALA A 24 -4.08 -0.90 10.59
CA ALA A 24 -4.35 0.22 11.48
C ALA A 24 -4.08 1.59 10.80
N ASP A 25 -3.20 1.61 9.80
CA ASP A 25 -2.78 2.84 9.12
C ASP A 25 -3.60 3.12 7.85
N ILE A 26 -4.58 2.28 7.49
CA ILE A 26 -5.28 2.40 6.19
C ILE A 26 -6.04 3.73 6.05
N GLY A 27 -6.61 4.24 7.14
CA GLY A 27 -7.30 5.53 7.16
C GLY A 27 -6.35 6.71 6.93
N ASN A 28 -5.17 6.68 7.57
CA ASN A 28 -4.13 7.69 7.39
C ASN A 28 -3.63 7.69 5.93
N GLY A 29 -3.37 6.50 5.38
CA GLY A 29 -2.94 6.36 3.98
C GLY A 29 -3.97 6.89 2.98
N LEU A 30 -5.26 6.75 3.27
CA LEU A 30 -6.33 7.33 2.44
C LEU A 30 -6.37 8.86 2.54
N SER A 31 -6.33 9.41 3.75
CA SER A 31 -6.31 10.86 3.99
C SER A 31 -5.14 11.54 3.28
N GLU A 32 -3.93 10.94 3.31
CA GLU A 32 -2.75 11.48 2.63
C GLU A 32 -2.93 11.67 1.11
N ILE A 33 -3.64 10.76 0.43
CA ILE A 33 -3.83 10.82 -1.03
C ILE A 33 -5.02 11.70 -1.41
N THR A 34 -6.05 11.74 -0.56
CA THR A 34 -7.34 12.37 -0.89
C THR A 34 -7.50 13.76 -0.29
N GLY A 35 -6.71 14.13 0.72
CA GLY A 35 -6.78 15.41 1.42
C GLY A 35 -8.02 15.56 2.33
N TRP A 36 -8.58 14.44 2.80
CA TRP A 36 -9.70 14.40 3.76
C TRP A 36 -9.24 14.55 5.20
#